data_AF-A0A9P5SZC9-F1
#
_entry.id   AF-A0A9P5SZC9-F1
#
_cell.length_a   1.000
_cell.length_b   1.000
_cell.length_c   1.000
_cell.angle_alpha   90.00
_cell.angle_beta   90.00
_cell.angle_gamma   90.00
#
_symmetry.space_group_name_H-M   'P 1'
#
loop_
_entity.id
_entity.type
_entity.pdbx_description
1 polymer ?
#
loop_
_entity_poly.entity_id
_entity_poly.type
_entity_poly.pdbx_seq_one_letter_code
_entity_poly.pdbx_strand_id
1 'polypeptide(L)'
;MDLINCWISAYQSKASSMATFMRALPNLNTINIEEIYIMFNMNDETLAHLLSTSRLGWRSVSITGYVDFGERSWEALFRHASTLENFVMAKRYYQKGIEMRPFLTSFPRLRSFMTLAERDGDYLKINAIDANEWVHQDPLSGSLTPWPCEYTLTDLRIGIDGIPRPDITHDRKGRKRYPTVEESYSGEGRMIQSRVYDRLARFVNLEVLWLGSNSYYAENPESRLKKVMNHQYE
;
A
#
# COMPACT_ATOMS: atom_id res chain seq x y z
N MET A 1 -4.77 -7.18 -30.01
CA MET A 1 -4.74 -8.12 -28.88
C MET A 1 -5.82 -7.67 -27.92
N ASP A 2 -6.92 -8.42 -27.87
CA ASP A 2 -8.11 -8.00 -27.12
C ASP A 2 -7.86 -8.22 -25.62
N LEU A 3 -7.83 -7.12 -24.86
CA LEU A 3 -7.84 -7.15 -23.40
C LEU A 3 -9.23 -7.63 -22.97
N ILE A 4 -9.37 -8.92 -22.70
CA ILE A 4 -10.52 -9.44 -21.95
C ILE A 4 -10.37 -8.93 -20.52
N ASN A 5 -10.91 -7.74 -20.26
CA ASN A 5 -11.07 -7.21 -18.93
C ASN A 5 -12.16 -8.04 -18.23
N CYS A 6 -11.76 -8.99 -17.40
CA CYS A 6 -12.70 -9.75 -16.60
C CYS A 6 -13.13 -8.91 -15.40
N TRP A 7 -14.32 -8.33 -15.50
CA TRP A 7 -14.98 -7.66 -14.38
C TRP A 7 -15.66 -8.71 -13.51
N ILE A 8 -15.17 -8.87 -12.29
CA ILE A 8 -15.59 -9.96 -11.41
C ILE A 8 -16.25 -9.40 -10.16
N SER A 9 -17.57 -9.63 -10.05
CA SER A 9 -18.30 -9.48 -8.79
C SER A 9 -18.20 -10.80 -8.00
N ALA A 10 -17.30 -10.88 -7.04
CA ALA A 10 -17.05 -12.09 -6.25
C ALA A 10 -18.08 -12.26 -5.13
N TYR A 11 -18.95 -13.27 -5.25
CA TYR A 11 -19.69 -13.84 -4.13
C TYR A 11 -18.81 -14.90 -3.42
N GLN A 12 -18.73 -14.88 -2.09
CA GLN A 12 -17.88 -15.81 -1.30
C GLN A 12 -18.14 -17.30 -1.62
N SER A 13 -19.40 -17.72 -1.85
CA SER A 13 -19.73 -19.11 -2.23
C SER A 13 -19.26 -19.51 -3.64
N LYS A 14 -18.75 -18.57 -4.43
CA LYS A 14 -18.27 -18.78 -5.80
C LYS A 14 -16.75 -18.68 -5.96
N ALA A 15 -15.98 -18.48 -4.89
CA ALA A 15 -14.52 -18.35 -5.00
C ALA A 15 -13.85 -19.58 -5.67
N SER A 16 -14.23 -20.80 -5.27
CA SER A 16 -13.73 -22.03 -5.89
C SER A 16 -14.18 -22.17 -7.36
N SER A 17 -15.41 -21.75 -7.67
CA SER A 17 -15.91 -21.69 -9.05
C SER A 17 -15.14 -20.65 -9.87
N MET A 18 -14.77 -19.53 -9.26
CA MET A 18 -13.98 -18.45 -9.86
C MET A 18 -12.58 -18.93 -10.21
N ALA A 19 -11.91 -19.58 -9.28
CA ALA A 19 -10.57 -20.10 -9.52
C ALA A 19 -10.57 -21.17 -10.63
N THR A 20 -11.62 -21.99 -10.67
CA THR A 20 -11.84 -22.95 -11.75
C THR A 20 -12.06 -22.24 -13.09
N PHE A 21 -12.87 -21.19 -13.13
CA PHE A 21 -13.09 -20.38 -14.34
C PHE A 21 -11.81 -19.68 -14.81
N MET A 22 -11.04 -19.07 -13.91
CA MET A 22 -9.76 -18.43 -14.24
C MET A 22 -8.75 -19.41 -14.82
N ARG A 23 -8.73 -20.67 -14.33
CA ARG A 23 -7.87 -21.72 -14.91
C ARG A 23 -8.23 -22.05 -16.36
N ALA A 24 -9.45 -21.78 -16.80
CA ALA A 24 -9.88 -21.95 -18.19
C ALA A 24 -9.50 -20.77 -19.09
N LEU A 25 -8.96 -19.68 -18.53
CA LEU A 25 -8.51 -18.48 -19.24
C LEU A 25 -6.96 -18.40 -19.22
N PRO A 26 -6.24 -19.19 -20.04
CA PRO A 26 -4.79 -19.34 -19.93
C PRO A 26 -4.00 -18.05 -20.20
N ASN A 27 -4.61 -17.08 -20.89
CA ASN A 27 -3.99 -15.80 -21.26
C ASN A 27 -4.32 -14.67 -20.27
N LEU A 28 -5.06 -14.96 -19.19
CA LEU A 28 -5.45 -13.95 -18.20
C LEU A 28 -4.23 -13.55 -17.36
N ASN A 29 -3.84 -12.28 -17.46
CA ASN A 29 -2.71 -11.69 -16.75
C ASN A 29 -3.08 -10.36 -16.06
N THR A 30 -4.35 -9.99 -16.07
CA THR A 30 -4.87 -8.82 -15.36
C THR A 30 -6.04 -9.24 -14.50
N ILE A 31 -6.07 -8.77 -13.26
CA ILE A 31 -7.19 -8.97 -12.34
C ILE A 31 -7.54 -7.63 -11.68
N ASN A 32 -8.84 -7.35 -11.64
CA ASN A 32 -9.39 -6.19 -10.96
C ASN A 32 -10.47 -6.65 -9.97
N ILE A 33 -10.24 -6.36 -8.69
CA ILE A 33 -11.11 -6.70 -7.57
C ILE A 33 -11.65 -5.39 -7.02
N GLU A 34 -12.82 -5.02 -7.50
CA GLU A 34 -13.46 -3.77 -7.14
C GLU A 34 -14.37 -3.91 -5.92
N GLU A 35 -14.68 -2.76 -5.33
CA GLU A 35 -15.66 -2.66 -4.26
C GLU A 35 -17.04 -3.06 -4.78
N ILE A 36 -17.57 -4.13 -4.22
CA ILE A 36 -18.97 -4.48 -4.37
C ILE A 36 -19.62 -4.01 -3.08
N TYR A 37 -20.63 -3.16 -3.17
CA TYR A 37 -21.36 -2.52 -2.04
C TYR A 37 -21.97 -3.48 -0.99
N ILE A 38 -21.69 -4.77 -1.08
CA ILE A 38 -22.26 -5.81 -0.24
C ILE A 38 -21.16 -6.28 0.71
N MET A 39 -21.49 -6.41 2.00
CA MET A 39 -20.62 -6.68 3.18
C MET A 39 -19.71 -7.94 3.13
N PHE A 40 -19.39 -8.46 1.95
CA PHE A 40 -18.58 -9.66 1.77
C PHE A 40 -17.10 -9.31 1.74
N ASN A 41 -16.48 -9.33 2.91
CA ASN A 41 -15.02 -9.32 3.01
C ASN A 41 -14.47 -10.62 2.40
N MET A 42 -13.85 -10.54 1.23
CA MET A 42 -13.06 -11.66 0.71
C MET A 42 -11.87 -11.86 1.65
N ASN A 43 -11.77 -13.03 2.28
CA ASN A 43 -10.70 -13.33 3.24
C ASN A 43 -9.36 -13.59 2.54
N ASP A 44 -8.27 -13.55 3.32
CA ASP A 44 -6.89 -13.71 2.83
C ASP A 44 -6.69 -15.03 2.06
N GLU A 45 -7.22 -16.15 2.56
CA GLU A 45 -7.10 -17.44 1.90
C GLU A 45 -7.76 -17.47 0.51
N THR A 46 -8.94 -16.88 0.40
CA THR A 46 -9.68 -16.80 -0.87
C THR A 46 -8.92 -15.94 -1.88
N LEU A 47 -8.42 -14.79 -1.43
CA LEU A 47 -7.66 -13.89 -2.28
C LEU A 47 -6.33 -14.51 -2.71
N ALA A 48 -5.60 -15.16 -1.80
CA ALA A 48 -4.38 -15.89 -2.11
C ALA A 48 -4.61 -16.99 -3.16
N HIS A 49 -5.72 -17.73 -3.04
CA HIS A 49 -6.08 -18.74 -4.02
C HIS A 49 -6.33 -18.12 -5.41
N LEU A 50 -7.04 -16.98 -5.45
CA LEU A 50 -7.31 -16.23 -6.66
C LEU A 50 -6.03 -15.69 -7.31
N LEU A 51 -5.14 -15.08 -6.52
CA LEU A 51 -3.84 -14.60 -6.99
C LEU A 51 -2.97 -15.76 -7.48
N SER A 52 -3.15 -16.98 -6.97
CA SER A 52 -2.38 -18.14 -7.42
C SER A 52 -2.88 -18.75 -8.75
N THR A 53 -3.98 -18.29 -9.34
CA THR A 53 -4.54 -18.96 -10.53
C THR A 53 -3.85 -18.61 -11.85
N SER A 54 -3.15 -17.47 -11.94
CA SER A 54 -2.45 -17.11 -13.18
C SER A 54 -1.26 -18.02 -13.43
N ARG A 55 -1.23 -18.63 -14.62
CA ARG A 55 -0.13 -19.51 -15.06
C ARG A 55 1.00 -18.76 -15.74
N LEU A 56 0.68 -17.63 -16.39
CA LEU A 56 1.65 -16.78 -17.09
C LEU A 56 2.27 -15.72 -16.20
N GLY A 57 1.76 -15.59 -14.98
CA GLY A 57 2.08 -14.49 -14.09
C GLY A 57 1.10 -13.33 -14.24
N TRP A 58 0.72 -12.72 -13.13
CA TRP A 58 -0.02 -11.45 -13.19
C TRP A 58 0.91 -10.34 -13.68
N ARG A 59 0.41 -9.54 -14.64
CA ARG A 59 1.01 -8.27 -15.07
C ARG A 59 0.35 -7.07 -14.40
N SER A 60 -0.95 -7.17 -14.08
CA SER A 60 -1.68 -6.11 -13.40
C SER A 60 -2.62 -6.69 -12.36
N VAL A 61 -2.52 -6.19 -11.13
CA VAL A 61 -3.39 -6.54 -10.01
C VAL A 61 -3.94 -5.24 -9.42
N SER A 62 -5.25 -5.06 -9.53
CA SER A 62 -5.96 -3.92 -8.95
C SER A 62 -6.94 -4.41 -7.91
N ILE A 63 -6.85 -3.85 -6.71
CA ILE A 63 -7.64 -4.22 -5.54
C ILE A 63 -8.13 -2.92 -4.91
N THR A 64 -9.36 -2.55 -5.23
CA THR A 64 -10.01 -1.34 -4.72
C THR A 64 -11.18 -1.64 -3.80
N GLY A 65 -11.58 -2.91 -3.68
CA GLY A 65 -12.61 -3.36 -2.74
C GLY A 65 -12.12 -3.68 -1.32
N TYR A 66 -13.08 -3.91 -0.42
CA TYR A 66 -12.81 -4.41 0.94
C TYR A 66 -12.46 -5.89 0.93
N VAL A 67 -11.18 -6.16 1.08
CA VAL A 67 -10.59 -7.51 1.12
C VAL A 67 -9.80 -7.67 2.42
N ASP A 68 -9.44 -8.90 2.77
CA ASP A 68 -8.34 -9.24 3.68
C ASP A 68 -7.15 -9.75 2.85
N PHE A 69 -5.97 -9.17 3.04
CA PHE A 69 -4.74 -9.37 2.23
C PHE A 69 -3.63 -9.54 3.23
N GLY A 70 -3.65 -10.71 3.84
CA GLY A 70 -2.66 -11.12 4.81
C GLY A 70 -1.45 -11.71 4.11
N GLU A 71 -0.70 -12.47 4.90
CA GLU A 71 0.51 -13.17 4.52
C GLU A 71 0.31 -14.07 3.31
N ARG A 72 -0.80 -14.82 3.24
CA ARG A 72 -1.02 -15.78 2.14
C ARG A 72 -1.22 -15.05 0.80
N SER A 73 -1.93 -13.92 0.81
CA SER A 73 -2.11 -13.10 -0.39
C SER A 73 -0.81 -12.47 -0.85
N TRP A 74 0.04 -12.02 0.09
CA TRP A 74 1.39 -11.54 -0.22
C TRP A 74 2.23 -12.64 -0.85
N GLU A 75 2.34 -13.81 -0.22
CA GLU A 75 3.08 -14.96 -0.76
C GLU A 75 2.61 -15.35 -2.16
N ALA A 76 1.28 -15.40 -2.37
CA ALA A 76 0.70 -15.69 -3.67
C ALA A 76 1.06 -14.62 -4.70
N LEU A 77 1.07 -13.33 -4.33
CA LEU A 77 1.46 -12.24 -5.20
C LEU A 77 2.96 -12.27 -5.55
N PHE A 78 3.83 -12.57 -4.58
CA PHE A 78 5.29 -12.66 -4.78
C PHE A 78 5.70 -13.72 -5.80
N ARG A 79 4.88 -14.76 -6.03
CA ARG A 79 5.09 -15.73 -7.11
C ARG A 79 5.06 -15.09 -8.51
N HIS A 80 4.50 -13.89 -8.63
CA HIS A 80 4.39 -13.12 -9.87
C HIS A 80 5.42 -11.98 -9.95
N ALA A 81 6.45 -12.00 -9.09
CA ALA A 81 7.51 -11.00 -9.00
C ALA A 81 8.12 -10.60 -10.35
N SER A 82 8.39 -11.59 -11.20
CA SER A 82 9.03 -11.40 -12.49
C SER A 82 8.13 -10.85 -13.59
N THR A 83 6.81 -10.80 -13.38
CA THR A 83 5.82 -10.41 -14.40
C THR A 83 4.98 -9.20 -14.03
N LEU A 84 4.80 -8.91 -12.74
CA LEU A 84 3.92 -7.83 -12.29
C LEU A 84 4.50 -6.46 -12.69
N GLU A 85 3.68 -5.69 -13.37
CA GLU A 85 3.97 -4.33 -13.84
C GLU A 85 3.12 -3.30 -13.10
N ASN A 86 1.89 -3.65 -12.70
CA ASN A 86 0.99 -2.70 -12.06
C ASN A 86 0.37 -3.33 -10.81
N PHE A 87 0.43 -2.59 -9.71
CA PHE A 87 -0.21 -2.97 -8.46
C PHE A 87 -0.95 -1.78 -7.85
N VAL A 88 -2.25 -1.97 -7.62
CA VAL A 88 -3.12 -0.98 -6.97
C VAL A 88 -3.78 -1.63 -5.76
N MET A 89 -3.63 -1.01 -4.59
CA MET A 89 -4.26 -1.40 -3.33
C MET A 89 -4.72 -0.14 -2.59
N ALA A 90 -5.86 0.41 -3.02
CA ALA A 90 -6.27 1.76 -2.66
C ALA A 90 -7.11 1.84 -1.36
N LYS A 91 -7.79 0.76 -0.95
CA LYS A 91 -8.74 0.78 0.18
C LYS A 91 -8.50 -0.36 1.17
N ARG A 92 -8.07 -0.05 2.41
CA ARG A 92 -8.06 -1.00 3.53
C ARG A 92 -8.22 -0.38 4.92
N TYR A 93 -8.75 -1.20 5.83
CA TYR A 93 -8.54 -1.10 7.26
C TYR A 93 -7.07 -1.40 7.57
N TYR A 94 -6.38 -0.42 8.16
CA TYR A 94 -5.04 -0.49 8.77
C TYR A 94 -4.45 -1.91 8.86
N GLN A 95 -3.63 -2.28 7.89
CA GLN A 95 -2.75 -3.43 8.06
C GLN A 95 -1.45 -2.95 8.69
N LYS A 96 -1.29 -3.28 9.96
CA LYS A 96 -0.02 -3.12 10.66
C LYS A 96 0.95 -4.12 10.03
N GLY A 97 2.05 -3.64 9.44
CA GLY A 97 3.06 -4.51 8.84
C GLY A 97 2.82 -4.86 7.37
N ILE A 98 2.36 -3.90 6.55
CA ILE A 98 2.44 -4.10 5.10
C ILE A 98 3.90 -4.29 4.72
N GLU A 99 4.20 -5.41 4.07
CA GLU A 99 5.49 -5.75 3.50
C GLU A 99 5.82 -4.90 2.26
N MET A 100 5.66 -3.57 2.35
CA MET A 100 5.93 -2.65 1.24
C MET A 100 7.40 -2.71 0.82
N ARG A 101 8.33 -2.85 1.78
CA ARG A 101 9.75 -3.02 1.47
C ARG A 101 10.01 -4.33 0.72
N PRO A 102 9.65 -5.54 1.24
CA PRO A 102 9.76 -6.78 0.48
C PRO A 102 9.16 -6.68 -0.91
N PHE A 103 7.99 -6.03 -1.05
CA PHE A 103 7.37 -5.75 -2.34
C PHE A 103 8.28 -4.92 -3.26
N LEU A 104 8.69 -3.71 -2.87
CA LEU A 104 9.51 -2.87 -3.74
C LEU A 104 10.87 -3.49 -4.09
N THR A 105 11.38 -4.39 -3.23
CA THR A 105 12.63 -5.14 -3.45
C THR A 105 12.48 -6.40 -4.30
N SER A 106 11.28 -6.86 -4.60
CA SER A 106 11.06 -8.15 -5.27
C SER A 106 10.57 -8.03 -6.72
N PHE A 107 10.02 -6.88 -7.13
CA PHE A 107 9.31 -6.75 -8.42
C PHE A 107 10.10 -5.90 -9.43
N PRO A 108 11.04 -6.46 -10.20
CA PRO A 108 11.90 -5.69 -11.12
C PRO A 108 11.17 -5.02 -12.29
N ARG A 109 9.96 -5.48 -12.63
CA ARG A 109 9.17 -4.96 -13.76
C ARG A 109 8.07 -3.98 -13.34
N LEU A 110 8.00 -3.64 -12.05
CA LEU A 110 6.97 -2.77 -11.51
C LEU A 110 7.06 -1.37 -12.12
N ARG A 111 6.01 -0.96 -12.83
CA ARG A 111 5.83 0.35 -13.45
C ARG A 111 4.90 1.25 -12.64
N SER A 112 3.86 0.66 -12.05
CA SER A 112 2.88 1.40 -11.26
C SER A 112 2.70 0.75 -9.89
N PHE A 113 2.86 1.53 -8.83
CA PHE A 113 2.61 1.10 -7.46
C PHE A 113 1.76 2.13 -6.73
N MET A 114 0.51 1.77 -6.44
CA MET A 114 -0.46 2.68 -5.84
C MET A 114 -1.06 2.07 -4.58
N THR A 115 -0.83 2.72 -3.45
CA THR A 115 -1.47 2.42 -2.16
C THR A 115 -2.29 3.60 -1.63
N LEU A 116 -2.29 4.71 -2.37
CA LEU A 116 -3.11 5.90 -2.12
C LEU A 116 -4.23 5.99 -3.16
N ALA A 117 -5.48 6.12 -2.71
CA ALA A 117 -6.62 6.43 -3.57
C ALA A 117 -6.69 7.94 -3.88
N GLU A 118 -7.16 8.32 -5.08
CA GLU A 118 -7.37 9.74 -5.42
C GLU A 118 -8.58 10.38 -4.70
N ARG A 119 -9.55 9.57 -4.28
CA ARG A 119 -10.92 10.03 -4.01
C ARG A 119 -11.46 9.77 -2.62
N ASP A 120 -10.69 9.18 -1.74
CA ASP A 120 -11.23 8.89 -0.42
C ASP A 120 -11.12 10.13 0.45
N GLY A 121 -12.28 10.64 0.88
CA GLY A 121 -12.39 11.77 1.80
C GLY A 121 -11.58 11.55 3.08
N ASP A 122 -11.48 12.62 3.88
CA ASP A 122 -10.56 12.86 5.02
C ASP A 122 -10.40 11.77 6.12
N TYR A 123 -10.94 10.55 5.97
CA TYR A 123 -11.09 9.56 7.04
C TYR A 123 -10.51 8.15 6.78
N LEU A 124 -9.89 7.88 5.61
CA LEU A 124 -9.21 6.59 5.43
C LEU A 124 -7.76 6.63 5.92
N LYS A 125 -7.41 5.65 6.75
CA LYS A 125 -6.02 5.37 7.11
C LYS A 125 -5.28 4.98 5.85
N ILE A 126 -4.16 5.64 5.62
CA ILE A 126 -3.29 5.37 4.49
C ILE A 126 -2.43 4.16 4.82
N ASN A 127 -2.24 3.29 3.86
CA ASN A 127 -1.17 2.29 3.93
C ASN A 127 0.16 3.04 3.77
N ALA A 128 0.97 3.05 4.82
CA ALA A 128 2.25 3.74 4.83
C ALA A 128 3.39 2.79 5.21
N ILE A 129 4.56 3.05 4.64
CA ILE A 129 5.83 2.42 5.00
C ILE A 129 6.61 3.36 5.92
N ASP A 130 7.24 2.79 6.95
CA ASP A 130 8.14 3.54 7.83
C ASP A 130 9.30 4.13 7.04
N ALA A 131 9.65 5.38 7.30
CA ALA A 131 10.73 6.05 6.57
C ALA A 131 12.07 5.32 6.67
N ASN A 132 12.39 4.67 7.79
CA ASN A 132 13.63 3.90 7.91
C ASN A 132 13.59 2.62 7.07
N GLU A 133 12.42 1.98 6.99
CA GLU A 133 12.21 0.84 6.08
C GLU A 133 12.28 1.27 4.61
N TRP A 134 11.73 2.43 4.26
CA TRP A 134 11.79 3.02 2.92
C TRP A 134 13.23 3.32 2.49
N VAL A 135 14.03 3.88 3.39
CA VAL A 135 15.42 4.22 3.11
C VAL A 135 16.22 2.95 2.79
N HIS A 136 15.99 1.85 3.49
CA HIS A 136 16.61 0.53 3.25
C HIS A 136 18.12 0.63 2.96
N GLN A 137 18.88 1.03 3.98
CA GLN A 137 20.33 1.13 3.92
C GLN A 137 21.00 -0.20 4.24
N ASP A 138 22.09 -0.48 3.52
CA ASP A 138 23.03 -1.50 3.92
C ASP A 138 23.78 -1.02 5.18
N PRO A 139 23.75 -1.79 6.30
CA PRO A 139 24.29 -1.34 7.57
C PRO A 139 25.81 -1.20 7.57
N LEU A 140 26.53 -1.85 6.64
CA LEU A 140 27.99 -1.82 6.57
C LEU A 140 28.50 -0.61 5.81
N SER A 141 27.90 -0.31 4.67
CA SER A 141 28.31 0.78 3.78
C SER A 141 27.56 2.09 4.05
N GLY A 142 26.40 2.04 4.73
CA GLY A 142 25.48 3.18 4.85
C GLY A 142 24.85 3.60 3.52
N SER A 143 25.11 2.86 2.44
CA SER A 143 24.57 3.13 1.12
C SER A 143 23.15 2.58 0.98
N LEU A 144 22.38 3.20 0.10
CA LEU A 144 21.03 2.75 -0.21
C LEU A 144 21.08 1.41 -0.97
N THR A 145 20.46 0.35 -0.43
CA THR A 145 20.34 -0.94 -1.14
C THR A 145 19.47 -0.76 -2.38
N PRO A 146 19.93 -1.07 -3.61
CA PRO A 146 19.13 -0.87 -4.82
C PRO A 146 17.80 -1.62 -4.79
N TRP A 147 16.72 -0.95 -5.22
CA TRP A 147 15.47 -1.64 -5.50
C TRP A 147 15.40 -2.05 -6.97
N PRO A 148 14.99 -3.28 -7.29
CA PRO A 148 14.95 -3.73 -8.68
C PRO A 148 14.02 -2.91 -9.59
N CYS A 149 13.03 -2.22 -9.03
CA CYS A 149 12.09 -1.38 -9.77
C CYS A 149 12.57 0.06 -10.03
N GLU A 150 13.75 0.48 -9.55
CA GLU A 150 14.23 1.87 -9.67
C GLU A 150 14.20 2.42 -11.10
N TYR A 151 14.48 1.57 -12.09
CA TYR A 151 14.52 1.95 -13.51
C TYR A 151 13.23 1.64 -14.27
N THR A 152 12.24 0.98 -13.65
CA THR A 152 11.00 0.60 -14.33
C THR A 152 9.79 1.35 -13.80
N LEU A 153 9.85 1.86 -12.58
CA LEU A 153 8.75 2.56 -11.93
C LEU A 153 8.51 3.95 -12.54
N THR A 154 7.27 4.20 -12.98
CA THR A 154 6.82 5.45 -13.61
C THR A 154 5.70 6.14 -12.81
N ASP A 155 4.85 5.38 -12.09
CA ASP A 155 3.80 5.93 -11.21
C ASP A 155 3.94 5.36 -9.80
N LEU A 156 4.25 6.22 -8.83
CA LEU A 156 4.41 5.88 -7.43
C LEU A 156 3.45 6.71 -6.58
N ARG A 157 2.50 6.03 -5.91
CA ARG A 157 1.57 6.63 -4.96
C ARG A 157 1.60 5.88 -3.65
N ILE A 158 2.28 6.44 -2.65
CA ILE A 158 2.56 5.75 -1.39
C ILE A 158 2.52 6.68 -0.17
N GLY A 159 2.05 6.14 0.95
CA GLY A 159 2.25 6.76 2.25
C GLY A 159 3.65 6.49 2.78
N ILE A 160 4.35 7.52 3.27
CA ILE A 160 5.59 7.35 4.06
C ILE A 160 5.34 7.99 5.43
N ASP A 161 5.54 7.22 6.49
CA ASP A 161 5.43 7.69 7.87
C ASP A 161 6.76 7.58 8.62
N GLY A 162 6.76 7.75 9.94
CA GLY A 162 7.99 7.66 10.73
C GLY A 162 8.98 8.82 10.59
N ILE A 163 8.65 9.90 9.88
CA ILE A 163 9.50 11.11 9.80
C ILE A 163 9.10 12.10 10.92
N PRO A 164 9.96 12.37 11.92
CA PRO A 164 9.73 13.44 12.88
C PRO A 164 9.57 14.80 12.17
N ARG A 165 8.54 15.57 12.54
CA ARG A 165 8.25 16.91 11.98
C ARG A 165 8.00 17.94 13.08
N PRO A 166 9.00 18.23 13.93
CA PRO A 166 8.86 19.19 15.02
C PRO A 166 8.57 20.62 14.51
N ASP A 167 8.85 20.89 13.24
CA ASP A 167 8.54 22.14 12.56
C ASP A 167 7.04 22.33 12.29
N ILE A 168 6.26 21.24 12.20
CA ILE A 168 4.80 21.31 11.98
C ILE A 168 4.08 21.33 13.34
N THR A 169 3.86 22.53 13.86
CA THR A 169 3.17 22.75 15.15
C THR A 169 1.66 22.99 15.03
N HIS A 170 1.16 23.27 13.81
CA HIS A 170 -0.25 23.55 13.54
C HIS A 170 -0.70 22.87 12.24
N ASP A 171 -1.99 22.53 12.15
CA ASP A 171 -2.59 22.02 10.92
C ASP A 171 -3.04 23.15 9.96
N ARG A 172 -3.60 22.78 8.80
CA ARG A 172 -4.12 23.75 7.81
C ARG A 172 -5.27 24.62 8.34
N LYS A 173 -5.93 24.23 9.42
CA LYS A 173 -7.00 24.98 10.10
C LYS A 173 -6.46 25.81 11.28
N GLY A 174 -5.14 25.88 11.45
CA GLY A 174 -4.50 26.59 12.55
C GLY A 174 -4.63 25.90 13.91
N ARG A 175 -5.07 24.64 13.95
CA ARG A 175 -5.19 23.88 15.22
C ARG A 175 -3.83 23.35 15.61
N LYS A 176 -3.49 23.46 16.90
CA LYS A 176 -2.24 22.93 17.44
C LYS A 176 -2.14 21.43 17.14
N ARG A 177 -1.00 21.04 16.59
CA ARG A 177 -0.66 19.66 16.26
C ARG A 177 0.33 19.15 17.30
N TYR A 178 0.11 17.93 17.77
CA TYR A 178 1.08 17.22 18.58
C TYR A 178 1.93 16.36 17.64
N PRO A 179 3.26 16.39 17.77
CA PRO A 179 4.12 15.52 16.98
C PRO A 179 3.72 14.06 17.24
N THR A 180 3.51 13.31 16.16
CA THR A 180 3.22 11.87 16.25
C THR A 180 4.48 11.04 16.45
N VAL A 181 5.62 11.61 16.10
CA VAL A 181 6.95 11.01 16.22
C VAL A 181 7.86 12.11 16.76
N GLU A 182 8.46 11.88 17.91
CA GLU A 182 9.46 12.77 18.52
C GLU A 182 10.83 12.49 17.91
N GLU A 183 11.66 13.53 17.82
CA GLU A 183 13.07 13.35 17.49
C GLU A 183 13.81 12.77 18.71
N SER A 184 14.60 11.72 18.48
CA SER A 184 15.54 11.17 19.45
C SER A 184 16.71 12.12 19.69
N TYR A 185 17.07 12.92 18.68
CA TYR A 185 18.07 13.98 18.75
C TYR A 185 17.76 15.08 17.74
N SER A 186 18.20 16.30 18.05
CA SER A 186 17.97 17.48 17.20
C SER A 186 18.45 17.26 15.77
N GLY A 187 17.53 17.35 14.81
CA GLY A 187 17.82 17.24 13.38
C GLY A 187 17.64 15.85 12.78
N GLU A 188 17.26 14.84 13.57
CA GLU A 188 16.93 13.50 13.09
C GLU A 188 15.87 13.53 11.97
N GLY A 189 14.81 14.31 12.13
CA GLY A 189 13.74 14.40 11.14
C GLY A 189 14.23 14.90 9.79
N ARG A 190 15.13 15.90 9.79
CA ARG A 190 15.77 16.41 8.56
C ARG A 190 16.67 15.36 7.92
N MET A 191 17.42 14.61 8.72
CA MET A 191 18.29 13.54 8.23
C MET A 191 17.47 12.43 7.56
N ILE A 192 16.42 11.94 8.21
CA ILE A 192 15.53 10.91 7.65
C ILE A 192 14.88 11.43 6.37
N GLN A 193 14.36 12.66 6.38
CA GLN A 193 13.76 13.28 5.20
C GLN A 193 14.75 13.37 4.03
N SER A 194 16.00 13.77 4.28
CA SER A 194 17.04 13.79 3.24
C SER A 194 17.23 12.40 2.62
N ARG A 195 17.31 11.35 3.44
CA ARG A 195 17.49 9.98 2.95
C ARG A 195 16.29 9.46 2.16
N VAL A 196 15.08 9.85 2.56
CA VAL A 196 13.85 9.55 1.79
C VAL A 196 13.93 10.20 0.41
N TYR A 197 14.40 11.45 0.32
CA TYR A 197 14.61 12.13 -0.96
C TYR A 197 15.75 11.52 -1.78
N ASP A 198 16.86 11.12 -1.17
CA ASP A 198 17.94 10.41 -1.85
C ASP A 198 17.44 9.11 -2.50
N ARG A 199 16.57 8.36 -1.79
CA ARG A 199 15.91 7.18 -2.35
C ARG A 199 14.98 7.55 -3.51
N LEU A 200 14.14 8.56 -3.35
CA LEU A 200 13.21 9.01 -4.39
C LEU A 200 13.94 9.46 -5.66
N ALA A 201 15.09 10.10 -5.51
CA ALA A 201 15.92 10.54 -6.63
C ALA A 201 16.48 9.40 -7.50
N ARG A 202 16.45 8.15 -7.00
CA ARG A 202 16.89 6.97 -7.77
C ARG A 202 15.85 6.48 -8.77
N PHE A 203 14.57 6.87 -8.63
CA PHE A 203 13.54 6.54 -9.61
C PHE A 203 13.61 7.48 -10.81
N VAL A 204 14.61 7.27 -11.68
CA VAL A 204 14.92 8.17 -12.79
C VAL A 204 13.83 8.26 -13.87
N ASN A 205 12.92 7.29 -13.90
CA ASN A 205 11.81 7.22 -14.86
C ASN A 205 10.47 7.61 -14.23
N LEU A 206 10.47 8.18 -13.02
CA LEU A 206 9.24 8.52 -12.32
C LEU A 206 8.54 9.73 -12.98
N GLU A 207 7.31 9.51 -13.45
CA GLU A 207 6.47 10.53 -14.09
C GLU A 207 5.39 11.05 -13.13
N VAL A 208 4.90 10.19 -12.24
CA VAL A 208 3.86 10.51 -11.26
C VAL A 208 4.34 10.15 -9.86
N LEU A 209 4.31 11.13 -8.95
CA LEU A 209 4.68 10.95 -7.55
C LEU A 209 3.61 11.52 -6.63
N TRP A 210 2.99 10.65 -5.83
CA TRP A 210 2.03 11.03 -4.80
C TRP A 210 2.51 10.50 -3.44
N LEU A 211 2.75 11.42 -2.52
CA LEU A 211 3.21 11.10 -1.17
C LEU A 211 2.12 11.41 -0.15
N GLY A 212 1.75 10.40 0.62
CA GLY A 212 0.82 10.49 1.75
C GLY A 212 1.55 10.36 3.08
N SER A 213 0.88 10.73 4.18
CA SER A 213 1.34 10.34 5.52
C SER A 213 0.13 10.13 6.44
N ASN A 214 0.23 9.17 7.35
CA ASN A 214 -0.80 8.89 8.36
C ASN A 214 -0.88 9.92 9.49
N SER A 215 -0.13 11.01 9.37
CA SER A 215 0.05 12.01 10.42
C SER A 215 -1.24 12.75 10.80
N TYR A 216 -2.36 12.51 10.10
CA TYR A 216 -3.67 13.08 10.39
C TYR A 216 -4.45 12.41 11.54
N TYR A 217 -4.04 11.22 12.01
CA TYR A 217 -4.84 10.43 12.97
C TYR A 217 -4.32 10.38 14.41
N ALA A 218 -3.47 11.31 14.84
CA ALA A 218 -3.43 11.63 16.27
C ALA A 218 -4.72 12.39 16.61
N GLU A 219 -5.85 11.68 16.64
CA GLU A 219 -7.01 12.13 17.40
C GLU A 219 -6.46 12.54 18.76
N ASN A 220 -6.76 13.78 19.19
CA ASN A 220 -6.42 14.22 20.54
C ASN A 220 -6.85 13.07 21.48
N PRO A 221 -5.98 12.49 22.32
CA PRO A 221 -6.37 11.40 23.21
C PRO A 221 -7.64 11.71 24.03
N GLU A 222 -7.90 12.99 24.32
CA GLU A 222 -9.15 13.45 24.94
C GLU A 222 -10.39 13.24 24.08
N SER A 223 -10.26 13.35 22.75
CA SER A 223 -11.36 13.06 21.81
C SER A 223 -11.67 11.56 21.71
N ARG A 224 -10.69 10.68 21.92
CA ARG A 224 -10.93 9.23 22.08
C ARG A 224 -11.68 8.92 23.38
N LEU A 225 -11.28 9.54 24.49
CA LEU A 225 -11.97 9.35 25.78
C LEU A 225 -13.43 9.82 25.73
N LYS A 226 -13.72 10.97 25.12
CA LYS A 226 -15.10 11.45 24.95
C LYS A 226 -15.96 10.55 24.06
N LYS A 227 -15.38 9.99 22.98
CA LYS A 227 -16.11 9.09 22.06
C LYS A 227 -16.41 7.73 22.68
N VAL A 228 -15.51 7.20 23.51
CA VAL A 228 -15.74 5.96 24.29
C VAL A 228 -16.79 6.19 25.38
N MET A 229 -16.73 7.32 26.09
CA MET A 229 -17.71 7.62 27.13
C MET A 229 -19.12 7.83 26.59
N ASN A 230 -19.29 8.42 25.41
CA ASN A 230 -20.62 8.63 24.81
C ASN A 230 -21.25 7.36 24.22
N HIS A 231 -20.52 6.24 24.09
CA HIS A 231 -21.08 4.95 23.65
C HIS A 231 -21.35 3.97 24.81
N GLN A 232 -21.09 4.38 26.07
CA GLN A 232 -21.40 3.58 27.26
C GLN A 232 -22.70 4.00 27.98
N TYR A 233 -23.42 5.01 27.48
CA TYR A 233 -24.65 5.54 28.09
C TYR A 233 -25.86 5.56 27.14
N GLU A 234 -25.80 4.83 26.02
CA GLU A 234 -26.95 4.51 25.15
C GLU A 234 -27.16 3.00 25.11
#